data_AF-A0A7R9XED9-F1
#
_entry.id   AF-A0A7R9XED9-F1
#
_cell.length_a   1.000
_cell.length_b   1.000
_cell.length_c   1.000
_cell.angle_alpha   90.00
_cell.angle_beta   90.00
_cell.angle_gamma   90.00
#
_symmetry.space_group_name_H-M   'P 1'
#
loop_
_entity.id
_entity.type
_entity.pdbx_description
1 polymer ?
#
loop_
_entity_poly.entity_id
_entity_poly.type
_entity_poly.pdbx_seq_one_letter_code
_entity_poly.pdbx_strand_id
1 'polypeptide(L)'
;ENLIYCMKISSFNPILKKKSEALAAVLRKHGIKVIHRPANQIEHQFKPFKDPLLIQENSNGVYKIPCATCPAVCIGETKHRFIDQLKEHTRAWVKG
;
A
#
# COMPACT_ATOMS: atom_id res chain seq x y z
N GLU A 1 2.41 -23.87 20.14
CA GLU A 1 2.00 -23.02 19.00
C GLU A 1 1.00 -21.99 19.52
N ASN A 2 1.44 -20.75 19.75
CA ASN A 2 0.58 -19.69 20.28
C ASN A 2 -0.16 -19.02 19.12
N LEU A 3 -1.35 -19.53 18.78
CA LEU A 3 -2.24 -18.90 17.82
C LEU A 3 -2.71 -17.55 18.38
N ILE A 4 -2.07 -16.47 17.93
CA ILE A 4 -2.53 -15.11 18.21
C ILE A 4 -3.77 -14.86 17.33
N TYR A 5 -4.94 -15.14 17.87
CA TYR A 5 -6.21 -14.79 17.22
C TYR A 5 -6.45 -13.27 17.34
N CYS A 6 -6.16 -12.54 16.26
CA CYS A 6 -6.46 -11.11 16.16
C CYS A 6 -7.93 -10.91 15.74
N MET A 7 -8.82 -10.74 16.73
CA MET A 7 -10.21 -10.37 16.47
C MET A 7 -10.35 -8.85 16.29
N LYS A 8 -10.75 -8.41 15.09
CA LYS A 8 -10.96 -7.00 14.75
C LYS A 8 -12.35 -6.55 15.20
N ILE A 9 -12.41 -5.69 16.22
CA ILE A 9 -13.67 -5.10 16.70
C ILE A 9 -13.67 -3.61 16.38
N SER A 10 -14.43 -3.21 15.36
CA SER A 10 -14.64 -1.81 14.98
C SER A 10 -15.82 -1.21 15.74
N SER A 11 -15.60 -0.76 16.97
CA SER A 11 -16.64 -0.14 17.79
C SER A 11 -16.47 1.37 17.84
N PHE A 12 -17.24 2.09 17.03
CA PHE A 12 -17.34 3.56 17.04
C PHE A 12 -18.21 4.09 18.21
N ASN A 13 -19.07 3.25 18.78
CA ASN A 13 -20.01 3.63 19.84
C ASN A 13 -19.45 3.33 21.26
N PRO A 14 -19.49 4.28 22.21
CA PRO A 14 -19.03 4.09 23.60
C PRO A 14 -19.64 2.89 24.34
N ILE A 15 -20.91 2.55 24.07
CA ILE A 15 -21.58 1.41 24.70
C ILE A 15 -21.02 0.09 24.17
N LEU A 16 -20.78 0.03 22.86
CA LEU A 16 -20.17 -1.15 22.22
C LEU A 16 -18.72 -1.32 22.66
N LYS A 17 -18.00 -0.23 22.94
CA LYS A 17 -16.64 -0.28 23.50
C LYS A 17 -16.60 -1.02 24.84
N LYS A 18 -17.50 -0.68 25.78
CA LYS A 18 -17.58 -1.36 27.09
C LYS A 18 -17.87 -2.86 26.96
N LYS A 19 -18.78 -3.24 26.05
CA LYS A 19 -19.07 -4.66 25.76
C LYS A 19 -17.88 -5.39 25.13
N SER A 20 -17.18 -4.72 24.22
CA SER A 20 -15.98 -5.20 23.53
C SER A 20 -14.82 -5.45 24.50
N GLU A 21 -14.62 -4.54 25.46
CA GLU A 21 -13.61 -4.68 26.52
C GLU A 21 -13.94 -5.82 27.50
N ALA A 22 -15.21 -5.97 27.86
CA ALA A 22 -15.66 -7.08 28.70
C ALA A 22 -15.40 -8.43 28.02
N LEU A 23 -15.67 -8.53 26.72
CA LEU A 23 -15.38 -9.73 25.92
C LEU A 23 -13.87 -9.99 25.84
N ALA A 24 -13.06 -8.95 25.60
CA ALA A 24 -11.61 -9.05 25.58
C ALA A 24 -11.03 -9.57 26.92
N ALA A 25 -11.63 -9.16 28.05
CA ALA A 25 -11.23 -9.63 29.37
C ALA A 25 -11.51 -11.13 29.57
N VAL A 26 -12.63 -11.64 29.06
CA VAL A 26 -12.94 -13.10 29.08
C VAL A 26 -11.96 -13.86 28.19
N LEU A 27 -11.75 -13.40 26.95
CA LEU A 27 -10.86 -14.05 25.99
C LEU A 27 -9.40 -14.12 26.48
N ARG A 28 -8.95 -13.10 27.21
CA ARG A 28 -7.61 -13.09 27.84
C ARG A 28 -7.42 -14.23 28.83
N LYS A 29 -8.47 -14.66 29.55
CA LYS A 29 -8.41 -15.81 30.47
C LYS A 29 -8.17 -17.13 29.72
N HIS A 30 -8.51 -17.19 28.44
CA HIS A 30 -8.27 -18.33 27.56
C HIS A 30 -6.98 -18.19 26.73
N GLY A 31 -6.10 -17.24 27.07
CA GLY A 31 -4.85 -17.02 26.34
C GLY A 31 -5.01 -16.27 25.00
N ILE A 32 -6.20 -15.76 24.70
CA ILE A 32 -6.48 -15.03 23.45
C ILE A 32 -6.22 -13.54 23.66
N LYS A 33 -5.28 -12.98 22.90
CA LYS A 33 -4.95 -11.55 22.93
C LYS A 33 -5.83 -10.78 21.94
N VAL A 34 -6.69 -9.92 22.46
CA VAL A 34 -7.57 -9.04 21.66
C VAL A 34 -6.91 -7.68 21.46
N ILE A 35 -7.00 -7.14 20.24
CA ILE A 35 -6.49 -5.80 19.88
C ILE A 35 -7.66 -4.98 19.32
N HIS A 36 -7.91 -3.81 19.93
CA HIS A 36 -8.91 -2.87 19.44
C HIS A 36 -8.27 -1.90 18.44
N ARG A 37 -8.79 -1.86 17.20
CA ARG A 37 -8.38 -0.89 16.19
C ARG A 37 -9.51 0.12 16.00
N PRO A 38 -9.28 1.42 16.22
CA PRO A 38 -10.28 2.43 15.92
C PRO A 38 -10.60 2.38 14.43
N ALA A 39 -11.89 2.39 14.08
CA ALA A 39 -12.32 2.41 12.67
C ALA A 39 -11.88 3.69 11.96
N ASN A 40 -11.73 4.77 12.72
CA ASN A 40 -11.40 6.10 12.24
C ASN A 40 -9.91 6.37 12.49
N GLN A 41 -9.05 5.65 11.78
CA GLN A 41 -7.65 6.08 11.73
C GLN A 41 -7.61 7.45 11.02
N ILE A 42 -6.81 8.38 11.52
CA ILE A 42 -6.68 9.75 10.98
C ILE A 42 -6.43 9.70 9.46
N GLU A 43 -5.61 8.77 9.00
CA GLU A 43 -5.35 8.44 7.59
C GLU A 43 -6.60 8.15 6.73
N HIS A 44 -7.71 7.67 7.32
CA HIS A 44 -8.97 7.44 6.62
C HIS A 44 -9.91 8.66 6.67
N GLN A 45 -9.69 9.59 7.59
CA GLN A 45 -10.50 10.81 7.72
C GLN A 45 -10.03 11.91 6.77
N PHE A 46 -8.76 11.89 6.41
CA PHE A 46 -8.17 12.83 5.47
C PHE A 46 -7.93 12.11 4.14
N LYS A 47 -8.28 12.78 3.03
CA LYS A 47 -7.77 12.36 1.72
C LYS A 47 -6.22 12.42 1.79
N PRO A 48 -5.52 11.56 1.02
CA PRO A 48 -4.07 11.67 0.90
C PRO A 48 -3.68 13.12 0.66
N PHE A 49 -2.77 13.66 1.48
CA PHE A 49 -2.36 15.07 1.37
C PHE A 49 -1.69 15.38 0.03
N LYS A 50 -1.13 14.35 -0.61
CA LYS A 50 -0.56 14.43 -1.96
C LYS A 50 -1.48 13.72 -2.93
N ASP A 51 -1.67 14.33 -4.09
CA ASP A 51 -2.33 13.66 -5.20
C ASP A 51 -1.51 12.41 -5.58
N PRO A 52 -2.16 11.24 -5.75
CA PRO A 52 -1.47 10.07 -6.24
C PRO A 52 -0.94 10.37 -7.64
N LEU A 53 0.39 10.33 -7.79
CA LEU A 53 1.02 10.47 -9.10
C LEU A 53 0.64 9.26 -9.96
N LEU A 54 0.33 9.52 -11.23
CA LEU A 54 0.21 8.46 -12.21
C LEU A 54 1.54 7.71 -12.28
N ILE A 55 1.49 6.39 -12.52
CA ILE A 55 2.70 5.53 -12.57
C ILE A 55 3.76 6.10 -13.54
N GLN A 56 3.31 6.74 -14.62
CA GLN A 56 4.16 7.33 -15.65
C GLN A 56 4.85 8.64 -15.21
N GLU A 57 4.29 9.34 -14.22
CA GLU A 57 4.84 10.57 -13.63
C GLU A 57 5.68 10.28 -12.39
N ASN A 58 5.66 9.04 -11.91
CA ASN A 58 6.45 8.62 -10.77
C ASN A 58 7.93 8.56 -11.16
N SER A 59 8.77 9.20 -10.35
CA SER A 59 10.22 9.17 -10.48
C SER A 59 10.87 7.99 -9.76
N ASN A 60 10.09 7.23 -8.98
CA ASN A 60 10.60 6.13 -8.18
C ASN A 60 9.96 4.82 -8.66
N GLY A 61 10.69 4.05 -9.46
CA GLY A 61 10.22 2.76 -9.95
C GLY A 61 11.23 2.03 -10.84
N VAL A 62 10.99 0.73 -11.04
CA VAL A 62 11.66 -0.10 -12.04
C VAL A 62 10.67 -0.34 -13.16
N TYR A 63 11.08 -0.13 -14.41
CA TYR A 63 10.26 -0.40 -15.58
C TYR A 63 10.80 -1.55 -16.42
N LYS A 64 9.92 -2.15 -17.22
CA LYS A 64 10.21 -3.22 -18.16
C LYS A 64 9.60 -2.88 -19.51
N ILE A 65 10.42 -2.67 -20.54
CA ILE A 65 9.97 -2.45 -21.91
C ILE A 65 10.38 -3.65 -22.76
N PRO A 66 9.44 -4.47 -23.25
CA PRO A 66 9.76 -5.57 -24.15
C PRO A 66 10.09 -5.03 -25.55
N CYS A 67 11.03 -5.67 -26.23
CA CYS A 67 11.25 -5.43 -27.65
C CYS A 67 10.10 -6.05 -28.47
N ALA A 68 9.69 -5.37 -29.54
CA ALA A 68 8.60 -5.85 -30.39
C ALA A 68 9.03 -6.99 -31.33
N THR A 69 10.32 -7.06 -31.68
CA THR A 69 10.85 -7.94 -32.73
C THR A 69 11.74 -9.06 -32.21
N CYS A 70 12.12 -9.04 -30.94
CA CYS A 70 12.98 -10.05 -30.35
C CYS A 70 12.64 -10.28 -28.87
N PRO A 71 13.11 -11.37 -28.24
CA PRO A 71 12.81 -11.67 -26.84
C PRO A 71 13.57 -10.76 -25.84
N ALA A 72 14.33 -9.79 -26.33
CA ALA A 72 15.04 -8.86 -25.47
C ALA A 72 14.08 -7.94 -24.72
N VAL A 73 14.49 -7.58 -23.51
CA VAL A 73 13.72 -6.71 -22.63
C VAL A 73 14.65 -5.69 -22.02
N CYS A 74 14.30 -4.42 -22.12
CA CYS A 74 14.97 -3.34 -21.41
C CYS A 74 14.37 -3.23 -20.01
N ILE A 75 15.20 -3.42 -18.98
CA ILE A 75 14.85 -3.18 -17.59
C ILE A 75 15.68 -2.00 -17.12
N GLY A 76 15.03 -1.00 -16.53
CA GLY A 76 15.70 0.21 -16.08
C GLY A 76 15.07 0.78 -14.82
N GLU A 77 15.87 1.51 -14.06
CA GLU A 77 15.39 2.32 -12.95
C GLU A 77 15.05 3.73 -13.45
N THR A 78 13.95 4.27 -12.94
CA THR A 78 13.57 5.65 -13.19
C THR A 78 14.28 6.55 -12.18
N LYS A 79 15.01 7.57 -12.67
CA LYS A 79 15.59 8.65 -11.83
C LYS A 79 14.84 9.98 -11.97
N HIS A 80 14.11 10.13 -13.08
CA HIS A 80 13.24 11.27 -13.41
C HIS A 80 11.84 10.75 -13.73
N ARG A 81 10.89 11.56 -14.23
CA ARG A 81 9.58 11.03 -14.62
C ARG A 81 9.75 10.01 -15.75
N PHE A 82 9.07 8.87 -15.67
CA PHE A 82 9.20 7.79 -16.66
C PHE A 82 8.89 8.26 -18.09
N ILE A 83 7.92 9.17 -18.25
CA ILE A 83 7.59 9.78 -19.55
C ILE A 83 8.78 10.52 -20.16
N ASP A 84 9.54 11.26 -19.37
CA ASP A 84 10.67 12.07 -19.88
C ASP A 84 11.84 11.18 -20.28
N GLN A 85 12.10 10.14 -19.49
CA GLN A 85 13.11 9.13 -19.82
C GLN A 85 12.74 8.34 -21.09
N LEU A 86 11.47 7.95 -21.24
CA LEU A 86 11.00 7.28 -22.45
C LEU A 86 11.15 8.16 -23.70
N LYS A 87 10.79 9.45 -23.61
CA LYS A 87 10.97 10.40 -24.72
C LYS A 87 12.44 10.49 -25.14
N GLU A 88 13.35 10.55 -24.18
CA GLU A 88 14.78 10.62 -24.46
C GLU A 88 15.30 9.33 -25.10
N HIS A 89 14.91 8.16 -24.59
CA HIS A 89 15.24 6.87 -25.21
C HIS A 89 14.74 6.80 -26.66
N THR A 90 13.50 7.21 -26.93
CA THR A 90 12.97 7.23 -28.30
C THR A 90 13.77 8.16 -29.21
N ARG A 91 14.15 9.35 -28.73
CA ARG A 91 14.98 10.29 -29.51
C ARG A 91 16.35 9.71 -29.82
N ALA A 92 16.99 9.06 -28.86
CA ALA A 92 18.28 8.40 -29.05
C ALA A 92 18.16 7.23 -30.04
N TRP A 93 17.05 6.48 -30.00
CA TRP A 93 16.80 5.33 -30.87
C TRP A 93 16.51 5.73 -32.33
N VAL A 94 15.81 6.84 -32.57
CA VAL A 94 15.52 7.34 -33.93
C VAL A 94 16.76 7.93 -34.63
N LYS A 95 17.82 8.24 -33.88
CA LYS A 95 19.07 8.83 -34.41
C LYS A 95 20.18 7.81 -34.70
N GLY A 96 19.96 6.52 -34.46
CA GLY A 96 20.89 5.43 -34.81
C GLY A 96 20.39 4.66 -36.01
#